data_AF-A0A2U1MAL5-F1
#
_entry.id   AF-A0A2U1MAL5-F1
#
_cell.length_a   1.000
_cell.length_b   1.000
_cell.length_c   1.000
_cell.angle_alpha   90.00
_cell.angle_beta   90.00
_cell.angle_gamma   90.00
#
_symmetry.space_group_name_H-M   'P 1'
#
loop_
_entity.id
_entity.type
_entity.pdbx_description
1 polymer ?
#
loop_
_entity_poly.entity_id
_entity_poly.type
_entity_poly.pdbx_seq_one_letter_code
_entity_poly.pdbx_strand_id
1 'polypeptide(L)'
;MCSERFPWFLKLQPSLKSFKWNLNPKSTTILNIKNQYDPIKSQSSSAGKIKRLVLTKEGRTKFNITPDRDFYAFPRFVTHVVDNFIATLTALYKERLDPEYEVLDLMSSWVSHLPNDVNFDAVLCTVSVQYLQEPEKVFAEVFRMLRPGGVFIVSFSNRMFYEKAIGAWREGTGYGRVQLVVQYFQSVEGFTEPEVVRKQGDGMKQDCSVLDLIKGFLGLLSGSDPFYVVIAYKNFKPIYE
;
A
#
# COMPACT_ATOMS: atom_id res chain seq x y z
N MET A 1 -33.50 11.16 14.75
CA MET A 1 -34.57 11.23 13.73
C MET A 1 -33.87 11.62 12.43
N CYS A 2 -33.78 10.87 11.34
CA CYS A 2 -34.29 9.58 10.79
C CYS A 2 -33.07 8.90 10.14
N SER A 3 -32.76 7.61 10.29
CA SER A 3 -33.38 6.40 9.72
C SER A 3 -33.61 6.42 8.20
N GLU A 4 -32.80 5.64 7.45
CA GLU A 4 -33.13 4.82 6.25
C GLU A 4 -31.82 4.21 5.71
N ARG A 5 -31.45 2.97 6.10
CA ARG A 5 -31.71 1.66 5.45
C ARG A 5 -31.06 1.47 4.06
N PHE A 6 -29.87 0.85 4.05
CA PHE A 6 -29.36 0.06 2.90
C PHE A 6 -29.82 -1.41 3.05
N PRO A 7 -30.52 -2.02 2.08
CA PRO A 7 -31.14 -3.33 2.24
C PRO A 7 -30.43 -4.43 1.44
N TRP A 8 -29.30 -4.99 1.89
CA TRP A 8 -28.73 -6.20 1.24
C TRP A 8 -28.05 -7.23 2.15
N PHE A 9 -28.15 -7.13 3.47
CA PHE A 9 -27.58 -8.17 4.33
C PHE A 9 -28.50 -8.47 5.50
N LEU A 10 -29.36 -9.49 5.35
CA LEU A 10 -29.90 -10.34 6.42
C LEU A 10 -30.90 -11.35 5.82
N LYS A 11 -30.39 -12.52 5.45
CA LYS A 11 -31.11 -13.80 5.62
C LYS A 11 -30.13 -14.94 5.35
N LEU A 12 -29.70 -15.59 6.44
CA LEU A 12 -29.49 -17.04 6.61
C LEU A 12 -28.40 -17.30 7.66
N GLN A 13 -28.83 -17.56 8.89
CA GLN A 13 -28.21 -18.55 9.78
C GLN A 13 -29.35 -19.49 10.23
N PRO A 14 -29.09 -20.80 10.42
CA PRO A 14 -28.60 -21.23 11.74
C PRO A 14 -27.61 -22.40 11.74
N SER A 15 -26.61 -22.29 12.62
CA SER A 15 -26.24 -23.27 13.65
C SER A 15 -24.72 -23.38 13.85
N LEU A 16 -24.16 -22.62 14.79
CA LEU A 16 -22.96 -23.03 15.50
C LEU A 16 -23.13 -22.74 16.99
N LYS A 17 -22.81 -23.77 17.78
CA LYS A 17 -23.08 -23.91 19.22
C LYS A 17 -22.30 -22.86 20.02
N SER A 18 -22.88 -22.38 21.13
CA SER A 18 -22.31 -21.33 21.97
C SER A 18 -20.98 -21.77 22.61
N PHE A 19 -19.92 -20.99 22.41
CA PHE A 19 -18.68 -21.09 23.16
C PHE A 19 -18.74 -20.09 24.33
N LYS A 20 -18.73 -20.58 25.58
CA LYS A 20 -18.78 -19.75 26.78
C LYS A 20 -17.35 -19.42 27.23
N TRP A 21 -17.01 -18.13 27.24
CA TRP A 21 -15.80 -17.62 27.89
C TRP A 21 -16.01 -17.62 29.41
N ASN A 22 -15.12 -18.31 30.13
CA ASN A 22 -15.12 -18.34 31.59
C ASN A 22 -14.04 -17.35 32.09
N LEU A 23 -14.46 -16.12 32.42
CA LEU A 23 -13.59 -15.11 33.01
C LEU A 23 -13.71 -15.19 34.53
N ASN A 24 -12.67 -15.69 35.20
CA ASN A 24 -12.52 -15.60 36.65
C ASN A 24 -11.50 -14.48 36.95
N PRO A 25 -11.92 -13.30 37.45
CA PRO A 25 -11.01 -12.20 37.72
C PRO A 25 -10.32 -12.44 39.07
N LYS A 26 -9.04 -12.83 39.05
CA LYS A 26 -8.18 -12.68 40.23
C LYS A 26 -7.38 -11.39 40.09
N SER A 27 -7.54 -10.54 41.10
CA SER A 27 -6.96 -9.22 41.33
C SER A 27 -5.51 -9.06 40.84
N THR A 28 -5.27 -8.13 39.93
CA THR A 28 -3.92 -7.74 39.48
C THR A 28 -3.55 -6.37 40.07
N THR A 29 -2.56 -6.40 40.95
CA THR A 29 -1.82 -5.24 41.45
C THR A 29 -1.24 -4.42 40.30
N ILE A 30 -1.49 -3.11 40.29
CA ILE A 30 -0.88 -2.17 39.34
C ILE A 30 0.63 -2.11 39.60
N LEU A 31 1.43 -2.73 38.73
CA LEU A 31 2.87 -2.51 38.68
C LEU A 31 3.15 -1.23 37.89
N ASN A 32 3.70 -0.25 38.59
CA ASN A 32 4.12 1.04 38.08
C ASN A 32 5.42 0.86 37.26
N ILE A 33 5.30 0.62 35.95
CA ILE A 33 6.46 0.50 35.06
C ILE A 33 6.97 1.90 34.74
N LYS A 34 8.04 2.32 35.42
CA LYS A 34 8.86 3.44 34.98
C LYS A 34 9.52 3.05 33.66
N ASN A 35 9.28 3.82 32.61
CA ASN A 35 9.98 3.73 31.34
C ASN A 35 11.47 4.04 31.56
N GLN A 36 12.27 2.99 31.74
CA GLN A 36 13.72 3.06 31.67
C GLN A 36 14.13 2.69 30.23
N TYR A 37 14.42 3.73 29.44
CA TYR A 37 14.91 3.58 28.08
C TYR A 37 16.42 3.31 28.16
N ASP A 38 16.80 2.03 28.10
CA ASP A 38 18.21 1.63 27.96
C ASP A 38 18.59 1.70 26.47
N PRO A 39 19.48 2.61 26.06
CA PRO A 39 20.05 2.57 24.72
C PRO A 39 21.12 1.47 24.74
N ILE A 40 21.13 0.58 23.75
CA ILE A 40 21.98 -0.62 23.62
C ILE A 40 21.25 -1.93 24.01
N LYS A 41 20.16 -2.22 23.28
CA LYS A 41 19.96 -3.56 22.72
C LYS A 41 19.71 -3.39 21.23
N SER A 42 20.73 -3.65 20.41
CA SER A 42 20.55 -3.82 18.97
C SER A 42 19.60 -5.00 18.77
N GLN A 43 18.32 -4.72 18.51
CA GLN A 43 17.44 -5.73 17.95
C GLN A 43 18.10 -6.18 16.65
N SER A 44 18.56 -7.43 16.62
CA SER A 44 18.88 -8.11 15.37
C SER A 44 17.59 -8.07 14.54
N SER A 45 17.51 -7.12 13.61
CA SER A 45 16.33 -6.94 12.79
C SER A 45 16.24 -8.13 11.84
N SER A 46 15.19 -8.94 11.98
CA SER A 46 14.84 -10.01 11.04
C SER A 46 14.46 -9.47 9.64
N ALA A 47 14.47 -8.14 9.46
CA ALA A 47 14.20 -7.44 8.21
C ALA A 47 15.08 -7.91 7.05
N GLY A 48 14.58 -7.78 5.82
CA GLY A 48 15.39 -7.95 4.61
C GLY A 48 16.62 -7.03 4.61
N LYS A 49 17.71 -7.48 3.99
CA LYS A 49 18.97 -6.71 3.97
C LYS A 49 18.89 -5.56 2.97
N ILE A 50 19.00 -4.33 3.46
CA ILE A 50 19.02 -3.11 2.63
C ILE A 50 20.44 -2.93 2.06
N LYS A 51 20.55 -2.88 0.74
CA LYS A 51 21.81 -2.71 -0.02
C LYS A 51 22.21 -1.24 -0.17
N ARG A 52 21.24 -0.33 -0.30
CA ARG A 52 21.47 1.11 -0.47
C ARG A 52 20.25 1.92 -0.05
N LEU A 53 20.47 3.19 0.25
CA LEU A 53 19.39 4.17 0.34
C LEU A 53 19.05 4.69 -1.07
N VAL A 54 17.76 4.90 -1.32
CA VAL A 54 17.22 5.41 -2.59
C VAL A 54 16.88 6.89 -2.45
N LEU A 55 16.27 7.26 -1.32
CA LEU A 55 15.88 8.66 -1.08
C LEU A 55 17.00 9.46 -0.42
N THR A 56 17.25 10.67 -0.95
CA THR A 56 18.01 11.72 -0.25
C THR A 56 17.23 12.23 0.95
N LYS A 57 17.87 12.99 1.84
CA LYS A 57 17.20 13.58 3.02
C LYS A 57 16.07 14.51 2.59
N GLU A 58 16.29 15.30 1.55
CA GLU A 58 15.33 16.25 0.98
C GLU A 58 14.16 15.49 0.34
N GLY A 59 14.45 14.41 -0.39
CA GLY A 59 13.44 13.58 -1.06
C GLY A 59 12.43 12.93 -0.11
N ARG A 60 12.78 12.75 1.18
CA ARG A 60 11.92 12.18 2.24
C ARG A 60 10.95 13.20 2.87
N THR A 61 11.14 14.48 2.60
CA THR A 61 10.37 15.55 3.26
C THR A 61 8.97 15.69 2.69
N LYS A 62 7.99 15.91 3.56
CA LYS A 62 6.62 16.27 3.19
C LYS A 62 6.52 17.78 3.02
N PHE A 63 5.62 18.24 2.16
CA PHE A 63 5.38 19.68 2.00
C PHE A 63 4.78 20.26 3.28
N ASN A 64 3.81 19.55 3.85
CA ASN A 64 3.25 19.89 5.15
C ASN A 64 4.03 19.17 6.25
N ILE A 65 4.68 19.94 7.13
CA ILE A 65 5.47 19.46 8.26
C ILE A 65 4.65 19.23 9.54
N THR A 66 3.36 19.61 9.55
CA THR A 66 2.49 19.34 10.70
C THR A 66 2.25 17.84 10.89
N PRO A 67 2.05 17.37 12.13
CA PRO A 67 1.81 15.97 12.41
C PRO A 67 0.67 15.40 11.57
N ASP A 68 0.86 14.20 11.02
CA ASP A 68 -0.18 13.53 10.23
C ASP A 68 -1.46 13.28 11.04
N ARG A 69 -1.35 13.18 12.37
CA ARG A 69 -2.49 13.07 13.29
C ARG A 69 -3.53 14.16 13.06
N ASP A 70 -3.09 15.39 12.80
CA ASP A 70 -3.99 16.53 12.62
C ASP A 70 -4.73 16.42 11.28
N PHE A 71 -4.03 15.93 10.25
CA PHE A 71 -4.62 15.67 8.94
C PHE A 71 -5.66 14.55 8.97
N TYR A 72 -5.44 13.53 9.80
CA TYR A 72 -6.32 12.38 10.00
C TYR A 72 -7.30 12.53 11.18
N ALA A 73 -7.37 13.71 11.83
CA ALA A 73 -8.26 13.93 12.97
C ALA A 73 -9.76 13.79 12.61
N PHE A 74 -10.10 14.00 11.33
CA PHE A 74 -11.43 13.78 10.79
C PHE A 74 -11.40 12.69 9.71
N PRO A 75 -12.35 11.73 9.72
CA PRO A 75 -12.44 10.70 8.69
C PRO A 75 -12.57 11.31 7.29
N ARG A 76 -11.78 10.78 6.34
CA ARG A 76 -11.80 11.20 4.93
C ARG A 76 -12.21 10.02 4.07
N PHE A 77 -13.51 9.89 3.81
CA PHE A 77 -14.04 8.90 2.87
C PHE A 77 -13.94 9.46 1.45
N VAL A 78 -12.78 9.26 0.82
CA VAL A 78 -12.57 9.69 -0.58
C VAL A 78 -12.02 8.51 -1.39
N THR A 79 -12.54 8.35 -2.60
CA THR A 79 -11.91 7.48 -3.60
C THR A 79 -10.71 8.22 -4.18
N HIS A 80 -9.51 7.87 -3.71
CA HIS A 80 -8.26 8.50 -4.15
C HIS A 80 -7.99 8.31 -5.64
N VAL A 81 -8.62 7.31 -6.25
CA VAL A 81 -8.43 6.88 -7.64
C VAL A 81 -9.78 6.67 -8.32
N VAL A 82 -9.79 6.83 -9.64
CA VAL A 82 -11.01 6.71 -10.46
C VAL A 82 -11.41 5.25 -10.69
N ASP A 83 -12.67 4.99 -11.05
CA ASP A 83 -13.21 3.64 -11.21
C ASP A 83 -12.42 2.74 -12.17
N ASN A 84 -11.90 3.31 -13.27
CA ASN A 84 -11.07 2.55 -14.22
C ASN A 84 -9.76 2.04 -13.60
N PHE A 85 -9.18 2.77 -12.64
CA PHE A 85 -8.02 2.31 -11.89
C PHE A 85 -8.42 1.10 -11.03
N ILE A 86 -9.54 1.19 -10.30
CA ILE A 86 -10.05 0.13 -9.43
C ILE A 86 -10.35 -1.14 -10.24
N ALA A 87 -11.01 -0.99 -11.40
CA ALA A 87 -11.31 -2.10 -12.30
C ALA A 87 -10.02 -2.77 -12.82
N THR A 88 -9.04 -1.98 -13.25
CA THR A 88 -7.76 -2.49 -13.73
C THR A 88 -6.96 -3.18 -12.61
N LEU A 89 -6.95 -2.61 -11.40
CA LEU A 89 -6.31 -3.21 -10.23
C LEU A 89 -6.95 -4.55 -9.86
N THR A 90 -8.29 -4.60 -9.86
CA THR A 90 -9.04 -5.82 -9.56
C THR A 90 -8.74 -6.92 -10.57
N ALA A 91 -8.65 -6.58 -11.85
CA ALA A 91 -8.27 -7.53 -12.90
C ALA A 91 -6.84 -8.05 -12.68
N LEU A 92 -5.90 -7.16 -12.35
CA LEU A 92 -4.52 -7.55 -12.03
C LEU A 92 -4.46 -8.48 -10.82
N TYR A 93 -5.21 -8.20 -9.75
CA TYR A 93 -5.23 -9.08 -8.58
C TYR A 93 -5.79 -10.47 -8.90
N LYS A 94 -6.82 -10.55 -9.75
CA LYS A 94 -7.33 -11.84 -10.23
C LYS A 94 -6.32 -12.61 -11.07
N GLU A 95 -5.47 -11.91 -11.83
CA GLU A 95 -4.43 -12.52 -12.65
C GLU A 95 -3.23 -13.00 -11.81
N ARG A 96 -2.90 -12.27 -10.73
CA ARG A 96 -1.63 -12.44 -10.00
C ARG A 96 -1.75 -13.13 -8.65
N LEU A 97 -2.94 -13.20 -8.06
CA LEU A 97 -3.17 -13.79 -6.73
C LEU A 97 -3.99 -15.07 -6.86
N ASP A 98 -3.55 -16.11 -6.15
CA ASP A 98 -4.32 -17.33 -5.97
C ASP A 98 -5.37 -17.12 -4.84
N PRO A 99 -6.60 -17.62 -4.96
CA PRO A 99 -7.60 -17.58 -3.88
C PRO A 99 -7.12 -18.14 -2.54
N GLU A 100 -6.16 -19.07 -2.54
CA GLU A 100 -5.59 -19.67 -1.32
C GLU A 100 -4.48 -18.81 -0.67
N TYR A 101 -4.08 -17.68 -1.28
CA TYR A 101 -3.03 -16.83 -0.74
C TYR A 101 -3.41 -16.19 0.58
N GLU A 102 -2.49 -16.26 1.54
CA GLU A 102 -2.47 -15.36 2.66
C GLU A 102 -1.97 -13.99 2.19
N VAL A 103 -2.86 -12.99 2.23
CA VAL A 103 -2.58 -11.63 1.74
C VAL A 103 -2.51 -10.63 2.88
N LEU A 104 -1.46 -9.81 2.89
CA LEU A 104 -1.34 -8.64 3.74
C LEU A 104 -1.48 -7.35 2.91
N ASP A 105 -2.51 -6.56 3.19
CA ASP A 105 -2.60 -5.17 2.71
C ASP A 105 -1.89 -4.25 3.71
N LEU A 106 -0.93 -3.46 3.24
CA LEU A 106 -0.11 -2.59 4.09
C LEU A 106 -0.90 -1.34 4.57
N MET A 107 -0.25 -0.49 5.38
CA MET A 107 -0.68 0.86 5.83
C MET A 107 -0.98 1.08 7.32
N SER A 108 -0.39 0.30 8.22
CA SER A 108 -0.45 0.57 9.67
C SER A 108 0.82 1.23 10.25
N SER A 109 2.01 0.90 9.71
CA SER A 109 3.33 1.40 10.14
C SER A 109 4.43 0.88 9.19
N TRP A 110 5.67 1.37 9.30
CA TRP A 110 6.83 0.76 8.64
C TRP A 110 7.41 -0.43 9.40
N VAL A 111 7.07 -0.59 10.68
CA VAL A 111 7.40 -1.79 11.48
C VAL A 111 6.18 -2.68 11.53
N SER A 112 6.31 -3.89 11.01
CA SER A 112 5.29 -4.91 11.21
C SER A 112 5.47 -5.53 12.59
N HIS A 113 4.39 -5.54 13.38
CA HIS A 113 4.32 -6.23 14.67
C HIS A 113 3.91 -7.69 14.53
N LEU A 114 3.80 -8.19 13.30
CA LEU A 114 3.45 -9.58 13.06
C LEU A 114 4.59 -10.51 13.51
N PRO A 115 4.25 -11.67 14.11
CA PRO A 115 5.23 -12.66 14.51
C PRO A 115 6.19 -13.05 13.37
N ASN A 116 7.41 -13.45 13.72
CA ASN A 116 8.44 -13.80 12.72
C ASN A 116 8.16 -15.10 11.96
N ASP A 117 7.27 -15.95 12.46
CA ASP A 117 6.84 -17.22 11.88
C ASP A 117 5.66 -17.08 10.92
N VAL A 118 4.97 -15.94 10.90
CA VAL A 118 3.90 -15.66 9.95
C VAL A 118 4.51 -15.10 8.66
N ASN A 119 4.28 -15.80 7.57
CA ASN A 119 4.71 -15.38 6.24
C ASN A 119 3.52 -15.40 5.27
N PHE A 120 3.41 -14.38 4.43
CA PHE A 120 2.34 -14.19 3.46
C PHE A 120 2.77 -14.62 2.06
N ASP A 121 1.81 -15.10 1.27
CA ASP A 121 2.00 -15.42 -0.14
C ASP A 121 1.98 -14.15 -0.99
N ALA A 122 1.24 -13.13 -0.56
CA ALA A 122 1.24 -11.81 -1.20
C ALA A 122 1.19 -10.65 -0.21
N VAL A 123 1.86 -9.57 -0.58
CA VAL A 123 1.75 -8.27 0.08
C VAL A 123 1.29 -7.24 -0.94
N LEU A 124 0.34 -6.39 -0.57
CA LEU A 124 -0.24 -5.36 -1.43
C LEU A 124 0.07 -3.96 -0.86
N CYS A 125 0.44 -3.04 -1.73
CA CYS A 125 0.61 -1.61 -1.41
C CYS A 125 -0.13 -0.76 -2.44
N THR A 126 -1.38 -0.40 -2.15
CA THR A 126 -2.23 0.36 -3.06
C THR A 126 -2.23 1.83 -2.70
N VAL A 127 -1.90 2.69 -3.68
CA VAL A 127 -1.97 4.16 -3.65
C VAL A 127 -1.31 4.82 -2.44
N SER A 128 -0.26 4.18 -1.94
CA SER A 128 0.32 4.53 -0.64
C SER A 128 1.82 4.71 -0.63
N VAL A 129 2.54 4.13 -1.60
CA VAL A 129 4.00 4.23 -1.69
C VAL A 129 4.48 5.68 -1.77
N GLN A 130 3.67 6.57 -2.33
CA GLN A 130 3.92 8.01 -2.44
C GLN A 130 4.09 8.77 -1.10
N TYR A 131 3.73 8.14 0.02
CA TYR A 131 3.76 8.76 1.35
C TYR A 131 4.88 8.20 2.25
N LEU A 132 5.63 7.19 1.80
CA LEU A 132 6.66 6.53 2.60
C LEU A 132 7.92 7.39 2.71
N GLN A 133 8.26 7.82 3.92
CA GLN A 133 9.51 8.54 4.19
C GLN A 133 10.71 7.61 4.33
N GLU A 134 10.47 6.35 4.68
CA GLU A 134 11.49 5.30 4.89
C GLU A 134 11.17 4.07 4.02
N PRO A 135 11.05 4.21 2.69
CA PRO A 135 10.60 3.13 1.81
C PRO A 135 11.52 1.92 1.86
N GLU A 136 12.84 2.11 2.03
CA GLU A 136 13.79 0.99 2.08
C GLU A 136 13.56 0.09 3.30
N LYS A 137 13.20 0.69 4.45
CA LYS A 137 12.85 -0.07 5.67
C LYS A 137 11.52 -0.81 5.51
N VAL A 138 10.53 -0.16 4.91
CA VAL A 138 9.24 -0.80 4.62
C VAL A 138 9.43 -2.00 3.69
N PHE A 139 10.18 -1.82 2.60
CA PHE A 139 10.42 -2.89 1.63
C PHE A 139 11.22 -4.04 2.25
N ALA A 140 12.16 -3.74 3.16
CA ALA A 140 12.87 -4.76 3.93
C ALA A 140 11.94 -5.55 4.86
N GLU A 141 11.01 -4.89 5.55
CA GLU A 141 10.01 -5.57 6.37
C GLU A 141 9.04 -6.40 5.52
N VAL A 142 8.62 -5.89 4.36
CA VAL A 142 7.80 -6.66 3.41
C VAL A 142 8.55 -7.90 2.94
N PHE A 143 9.83 -7.77 2.60
CA PHE A 143 10.66 -8.91 2.23
C PHE A 143 10.75 -9.95 3.33
N ARG A 144 10.86 -9.52 4.60
CA ARG A 144 10.84 -10.43 5.75
C ARG A 144 9.53 -11.21 5.81
N MET A 145 8.39 -10.53 5.65
CA MET A 145 7.05 -11.12 5.78
C MET A 145 6.65 -12.03 4.62
N LEU A 146 7.31 -11.97 3.47
CA LEU A 146 6.96 -12.83 2.34
C LEU A 146 7.52 -14.25 2.51
N ARG A 147 6.76 -15.26 2.09
CA ARG A 147 7.32 -16.59 1.83
C ARG A 147 8.27 -16.54 0.62
N PRO A 148 9.29 -17.41 0.51
CA PRO A 148 10.03 -17.57 -0.74
C PRO A 148 9.07 -17.85 -1.90
N GLY A 149 9.21 -17.13 -3.02
CA GLY A 149 8.26 -17.15 -4.13
C GLY A 149 7.07 -16.21 -3.97
N GLY A 150 6.84 -15.64 -2.77
CA GLY A 150 5.76 -14.70 -2.51
C GLY A 150 5.91 -13.38 -3.26
N VAL A 151 4.79 -12.74 -3.56
CA VAL A 151 4.71 -11.56 -4.44
C VAL A 151 4.48 -10.27 -3.66
N PHE A 152 5.20 -9.21 -4.00
CA PHE A 152 4.89 -7.85 -3.55
C PHE A 152 4.39 -7.02 -4.73
N ILE A 153 3.17 -6.49 -4.61
CA ILE A 153 2.51 -5.68 -5.64
C ILE A 153 2.34 -4.25 -5.14
N VAL A 154 3.01 -3.30 -5.79
CA VAL A 154 2.89 -1.87 -5.51
C VAL A 154 2.12 -1.21 -6.65
N SER A 155 0.93 -0.71 -6.37
CA SER A 155 0.04 -0.07 -7.35
C SER A 155 -0.19 1.40 -7.01
N PHE A 156 -0.15 2.28 -8.01
CA PHE A 156 -0.35 3.71 -7.81
C PHE A 156 -0.76 4.43 -9.10
N SER A 157 -1.34 5.61 -8.94
CA SER A 157 -1.64 6.54 -10.03
C SER A 157 -0.92 7.88 -9.83
N ASN A 158 -1.29 8.89 -10.62
CA ASN A 158 -0.77 10.24 -10.41
C ASN A 158 -1.54 11.01 -9.31
N ARG A 159 -2.66 10.48 -8.82
CA ARG A 159 -3.44 11.10 -7.75
C ARG A 159 -2.76 10.91 -6.40
N MET A 160 -2.66 12.00 -5.65
CA MET A 160 -2.04 12.02 -4.34
C MET A 160 -2.57 13.19 -3.52
N PHE A 161 -2.50 13.08 -2.19
CA PHE A 161 -2.55 14.26 -1.33
C PHE A 161 -1.21 14.96 -1.39
N TYR A 162 -1.15 16.06 -2.15
CA TYR A 162 0.10 16.78 -2.40
C TYR A 162 0.82 17.18 -1.11
N GLU A 163 0.09 17.62 -0.09
CA GLU A 163 0.64 18.01 1.20
C GLU A 163 1.35 16.88 1.95
N LYS A 164 0.93 15.63 1.71
CA LYS A 164 1.40 14.43 2.40
C LYS A 164 2.42 13.63 1.62
N ALA A 165 2.40 13.74 0.30
CA ALA A 165 3.37 13.06 -0.56
C ALA A 165 4.80 13.57 -0.28
N ILE A 166 5.78 12.68 -0.35
CA ILE A 166 7.19 13.02 -0.18
C ILE A 166 7.72 13.84 -1.36
N GLY A 167 8.76 14.65 -1.15
CA GLY A 167 9.34 15.53 -2.18
C GLY A 167 9.71 14.80 -3.45
N ALA A 168 10.41 13.67 -3.31
CA ALA A 168 10.83 12.83 -4.45
C ALA A 168 9.64 12.36 -5.31
N TRP A 169 8.45 12.17 -4.71
CA TRP A 169 7.26 11.77 -5.45
C TRP A 169 6.56 12.95 -6.12
N ARG A 170 6.46 14.09 -5.41
CA ARG A 170 5.81 15.31 -5.92
C ARG A 170 6.54 15.86 -7.14
N GLU A 171 7.86 15.88 -7.08
CA GLU A 171 8.74 16.44 -8.11
C GLU A 171 8.99 15.46 -9.27
N GLY A 172 8.66 14.17 -9.08
CA GLY A 172 8.82 13.14 -10.10
C GLY A 172 7.77 13.17 -11.20
N THR A 173 8.17 12.88 -12.43
CA THR A 173 7.24 12.56 -13.53
C THR A 173 6.60 11.19 -13.32
N GLY A 174 5.55 10.84 -14.09
CA GLY A 174 4.98 9.47 -14.03
C GLY A 174 6.03 8.38 -14.26
N TYR A 175 6.95 8.59 -15.21
CA TYR A 175 8.10 7.70 -15.42
C TYR A 175 9.06 7.70 -14.21
N GLY A 176 9.40 8.89 -13.70
CA GLY A 176 10.28 9.03 -12.53
C GLY A 176 9.75 8.32 -11.29
N ARG A 177 8.43 8.39 -11.04
CA ARG A 177 7.76 7.68 -9.94
C ARG A 177 7.84 6.17 -10.09
N VAL A 178 7.64 5.66 -11.30
CA VAL A 178 7.83 4.22 -11.57
C VAL A 178 9.27 3.78 -11.32
N GLN A 179 10.25 4.54 -11.83
CA GLN A 179 11.66 4.22 -11.60
C GLN A 179 12.03 4.31 -10.11
N LEU A 180 11.42 5.23 -9.37
CA LEU A 180 11.63 5.35 -7.94
C LEU A 180 11.17 4.08 -7.21
N VAL A 181 10.02 3.51 -7.57
CA VAL A 181 9.53 2.24 -6.99
C VAL A 181 10.40 1.05 -7.41
N VAL A 182 10.83 0.97 -8.67
CA VAL A 182 11.80 -0.05 -9.14
C VAL A 182 13.07 0.01 -8.30
N GLN A 183 13.58 1.21 -8.03
CA GLN A 183 14.75 1.40 -7.19
C GLN A 183 14.53 0.97 -5.73
N TYR A 184 13.32 1.15 -5.18
CA TYR A 184 12.99 0.64 -3.84
C TYR A 184 13.07 -0.88 -3.78
N PHE A 185 12.53 -1.60 -4.77
CA PHE A 185 12.71 -3.06 -4.86
C PHE A 185 14.18 -3.44 -4.96
N GLN A 186 14.93 -2.80 -5.87
CA GLN A 186 16.35 -3.04 -6.06
C GLN A 186 17.20 -2.63 -4.86
N SER A 187 16.66 -1.86 -3.91
CA SER A 187 17.36 -1.47 -2.68
C SER A 187 17.45 -2.59 -1.66
N VAL A 188 16.61 -3.62 -1.76
CA VAL A 188 16.59 -4.77 -0.84
C VAL A 188 17.19 -5.98 -1.56
N GLU A 189 18.00 -6.75 -0.84
CA GLU A 189 18.61 -7.98 -1.34
C GLU A 189 17.57 -9.11 -1.42
N GLY A 190 17.53 -9.83 -2.55
CA GLY A 190 16.70 -11.03 -2.71
C GLY A 190 15.39 -10.84 -3.50
N PHE A 191 14.92 -9.62 -3.76
CA PHE A 191 13.82 -9.44 -4.73
C PHE A 191 14.30 -9.78 -6.15
N THR A 192 13.40 -10.35 -6.96
CA THR A 192 13.60 -10.53 -8.40
C THR A 192 13.67 -9.17 -9.12
N GLU A 193 14.08 -9.19 -10.39
CA GLU A 193 13.99 -7.99 -11.22
C GLU A 193 12.54 -7.49 -11.28
N PRO A 194 12.26 -6.21 -10.99
CA PRO A 194 10.89 -5.72 -10.91
C PRO A 194 10.20 -5.67 -12.27
N GLU A 195 9.00 -6.26 -12.35
CA GLU A 195 8.10 -6.16 -13.49
C GLU A 195 7.30 -4.87 -13.41
N VAL A 196 7.24 -4.13 -14.51
CA VAL A 196 6.50 -2.86 -14.60
C VAL A 196 5.31 -3.04 -15.53
N VAL A 197 4.10 -2.89 -14.99
CA VAL A 197 2.86 -2.85 -15.75
C VAL A 197 2.37 -1.40 -15.81
N ARG A 198 2.09 -0.92 -17.02
CA ARG A 198 1.55 0.43 -17.24
C ARG A 198 0.34 0.34 -18.13
N LYS A 199 -0.76 0.98 -17.73
CA LYS A 199 -1.92 1.19 -18.59
C LYS A 199 -2.19 2.68 -18.64
N GLN A 200 -1.92 3.26 -19.81
CA GLN A 200 -2.40 4.60 -20.12
C GLN A 200 -3.90 4.46 -20.34
N GLY A 201 -4.72 5.26 -19.67
CA GLY A 201 -6.15 5.13 -19.90
C GLY A 201 -6.45 5.45 -21.36
N ASP A 202 -7.33 4.69 -21.99
CA ASP A 202 -7.70 4.82 -23.40
C ASP A 202 -8.03 6.28 -23.72
N GLY A 203 -7.06 7.01 -24.24
CA GLY A 203 -7.31 8.18 -25.04
C GLY A 203 -7.82 7.65 -26.37
N MET A 204 -9.09 7.90 -26.67
CA MET A 204 -9.70 7.63 -27.97
C MET A 204 -8.70 7.88 -29.11
N LYS A 205 -8.51 6.87 -29.95
CA LYS A 205 -7.99 7.08 -31.30
C LYS A 205 -8.98 7.96 -32.08
N GLN A 206 -8.45 9.05 -32.65
CA GLN A 206 -8.89 9.72 -33.89
C GLN A 206 -10.31 10.32 -33.95
N ASP A 207 -10.43 11.59 -33.54
CA ASP A 207 -10.65 12.75 -34.44
C ASP A 207 -10.83 14.01 -33.58
N CYS A 208 -9.82 14.88 -33.54
CA CYS A 208 -9.83 16.08 -32.68
C CYS A 208 -10.80 17.13 -33.25
N SER A 209 -12.07 17.04 -32.85
CA SER A 209 -13.05 18.10 -33.08
C SER A 209 -12.80 19.29 -32.16
N VAL A 210 -12.93 20.51 -32.68
CA VAL A 210 -12.83 21.79 -31.94
C VAL A 210 -13.74 21.81 -30.71
N LEU A 211 -14.82 21.02 -30.71
CA LEU A 211 -15.73 20.86 -29.58
C LEU A 211 -15.11 20.15 -28.37
N ASP A 212 -14.18 19.22 -28.56
CA ASP A 212 -13.50 18.54 -27.45
C ASP A 212 -12.47 19.45 -26.78
N LEU A 213 -11.92 20.42 -27.53
CA LEU A 213 -11.07 21.48 -27.00
C LEU A 213 -11.88 22.45 -26.10
N ILE A 214 -13.11 22.76 -26.50
CA ILE A 214 -14.04 23.58 -25.70
C ILE A 214 -14.50 22.81 -24.44
N LYS A 215 -14.73 21.50 -24.52
CA LYS A 215 -15.05 20.66 -23.35
C LYS A 215 -13.87 20.51 -22.39
N GLY A 216 -12.65 20.44 -22.91
CA GLY A 216 -11.41 20.48 -22.12
C GLY A 216 -11.25 21.80 -21.36
N PHE A 217 -11.61 22.92 -21.98
CA PHE A 217 -11.61 24.24 -21.35
C PHE A 217 -12.72 24.40 -20.28
N LEU A 218 -13.84 23.66 -20.41
CA LEU A 218 -14.95 23.66 -19.45
C LEU A 218 -14.84 22.58 -18.34
N GLY A 219 -13.75 21.84 -18.26
CA GLY A 219 -13.48 20.89 -17.16
C GLY A 219 -14.37 19.63 -17.14
N LEU A 220 -15.05 19.31 -18.25
CA LEU A 220 -16.06 18.23 -18.32
C LEU A 220 -15.52 16.88 -18.81
N LEU A 221 -14.21 16.77 -19.08
CA LEU A 221 -13.58 15.50 -19.44
C LEU A 221 -12.83 14.95 -18.23
N SER A 222 -13.37 13.86 -17.66
CA SER A 222 -12.64 12.96 -16.75
C SER A 222 -11.42 12.40 -17.48
N GLY A 223 -10.31 13.12 -17.43
CA GLY A 223 -9.02 12.64 -17.89
C GLY A 223 -8.72 11.30 -17.24
N SER A 224 -8.38 10.30 -18.05
CA SER A 224 -8.12 8.96 -17.56
C SER A 224 -6.87 8.96 -16.66
N ASP A 225 -7.03 8.51 -15.43
CA ASP A 225 -5.92 8.44 -14.47
C ASP A 225 -5.01 7.28 -14.90
N PRO A 226 -3.70 7.52 -15.11
CA PRO A 226 -2.80 6.44 -15.51
C PRO A 226 -2.66 5.41 -14.40
N PHE A 227 -2.55 4.15 -14.81
CA PHE A 227 -2.37 3.02 -13.92
C PHE A 227 -0.92 2.52 -14.00
N TYR A 228 -0.25 2.48 -12.85
CA TYR A 228 1.11 1.97 -12.73
C TYR A 228 1.16 0.87 -11.67
N VAL A 229 1.85 -0.21 -11.97
CA VAL A 229 2.14 -1.28 -11.02
C VAL A 229 3.58 -1.73 -11.20
N VAL A 230 4.27 -1.90 -10.07
CA VAL A 230 5.59 -2.52 -9.99
C VAL A 230 5.48 -3.75 -9.11
N ILE A 231 5.94 -4.89 -9.63
CA ILE A 231 5.79 -6.21 -9.01
C ILE A 231 7.18 -6.83 -8.88
N ALA A 232 7.49 -7.42 -7.73
CA ALA A 232 8.64 -8.31 -7.61
C ALA A 232 8.32 -9.47 -6.67
N TYR A 233 9.08 -10.55 -6.81
CA TYR A 233 8.93 -11.78 -6.03
C TYR A 233 10.10 -11.95 -5.08
N LYS A 234 9.86 -12.61 -3.96
CA LYS A 234 10.93 -12.98 -3.03
C LYS A 234 11.74 -14.16 -3.59
N ASN A 235 13.02 -13.95 -3.82
CA ASN A 235 14.04 -14.90 -4.30
C ASN A 235 13.86 -15.38 -5.75
N PHE A 236 12.66 -15.81 -6.12
CA PHE A 236 12.35 -16.32 -7.46
C PHE A 236 10.87 -16.08 -7.79
N LYS A 237 10.54 -16.02 -9.07
CA LYS A 237 9.14 -15.97 -9.54
C LYS A 237 8.64 -17.42 -9.73
N PRO A 238 7.56 -17.83 -9.05
CA PRO A 238 6.96 -19.14 -9.27
C PRO A 238 6.43 -19.27 -10.70
N ILE A 239 6.57 -20.45 -11.29
CA ILE A 239 5.93 -20.82 -12.56
C ILE A 239 4.77 -21.74 -12.17
N TYR A 240 3.55 -21.32 -12.50
CA TYR A 240 2.36 -22.15 -12.34
C TYR A 240 2.07 -22.82 -13.68
N GLU A 241 2.05 -24.15 -13.69
CA GLU A 241 1.70 -24.98 -14.85
C GLU A 241 0.17 -25.13 -15.00
#